data_AF-A0A103YGY9-F1
#
_entry.id   AF-A0A103YGY9-F1
#
_cell.length_a   1.000
_cell.length_b   1.000
_cell.length_c   1.000
_cell.angle_alpha   90.00
_cell.angle_beta   90.00
_cell.angle_gamma   90.00
#
_symmetry.space_group_name_H-M   'P 1'
#
loop_
_entity.id
_entity.type
_entity.pdbx_description
1 polymer ?
#
loop_
_entity_poly.entity_id
_entity_poly.type
_entity_poly.pdbx_seq_one_letter_code
_entity_poly.pdbx_strand_id
1 'polypeptide(L)'
;MFMENCGSCEYMGLSAFPVEEVHKISVLDIRMANADKHAGNILVNKGQDGRFVPETVNYIKSLDAEEDIALRNFYGWNLPSGCARTFRVSTMLLKKGVEKGFTPFSIGNIMCRENLNKQSVIEEVVQEADDLVLPGSSEAAFIETVSQIMDRRLGLFA
;
A
#
# COMPACT_ATOMS: atom_id res chain seq x y z
N MET A 1 17.01 10.36 14.09
CA MET A 1 17.13 11.82 13.90
C MET A 1 15.80 12.43 14.34
N PHE A 2 15.82 13.43 15.22
CA PHE A 2 14.62 14.16 15.65
C PHE A 2 14.33 15.28 14.65
N MET A 3 13.04 15.50 14.32
CA MET A 3 12.59 16.55 13.42
C MET A 3 11.59 17.45 14.16
N GLU A 4 11.83 18.76 14.14
CA GLU A 4 10.87 19.74 14.69
C GLU A 4 9.54 19.65 13.92
N ASN A 5 8.43 19.76 14.66
CA ASN A 5 7.08 19.59 14.14
C ASN A 5 6.09 20.53 14.85
N CYS A 6 4.94 20.77 14.22
CA CYS A 6 3.90 21.66 14.75
C CYS A 6 2.83 20.94 15.61
N GLY A 7 3.05 19.66 15.93
CA GLY A 7 2.11 18.81 16.66
C GLY A 7 1.48 17.70 15.82
N SER A 8 0.63 16.92 16.50
CA SER A 8 -0.12 15.77 15.96
C SER A 8 -1.27 16.21 15.04
N CYS A 9 -1.64 15.36 14.08
CA CYS A 9 -2.77 15.59 13.16
C CYS A 9 -4.13 15.62 13.85
N GLU A 10 -4.25 15.12 15.08
CA GLU A 10 -5.53 14.97 15.79
C GLU A 10 -6.27 16.28 16.05
N TYR A 11 -5.55 17.41 16.05
CA TYR A 11 -6.12 18.76 16.23
C TYR A 11 -6.19 19.57 14.93
N MET A 12 -5.96 18.94 13.78
CA MET A 12 -5.92 19.62 12.48
C MET A 12 -7.10 19.18 11.60
N GLY A 13 -7.76 20.14 10.95
CA GLY A 13 -8.84 19.84 10.00
C GLY A 13 -8.31 19.15 8.74
N LEU A 14 -9.13 18.31 8.08
CA LEU A 14 -8.75 17.54 6.88
C LEU A 14 -8.21 18.41 5.73
N SER A 15 -8.61 19.69 5.66
CA SER A 15 -8.13 20.66 4.68
C SER A 15 -6.74 21.23 4.99
N ALA A 16 -6.16 20.93 6.16
CA ALA A 16 -4.86 21.43 6.59
C ALA A 16 -3.68 20.67 5.95
N PHE A 17 -3.96 19.56 5.26
CA PHE A 17 -2.94 18.66 4.74
C PHE A 17 -2.80 18.81 3.23
N PRO A 18 -1.57 19.06 2.73
CA PRO A 18 -1.26 18.82 1.34
C PRO A 18 -1.52 17.35 1.06
N VAL A 19 -2.40 17.09 0.10
CA VAL A 19 -2.72 15.72 -0.30
C VAL A 19 -1.45 14.99 -0.74
N GLU A 20 -0.42 15.66 -1.27
CA GLU A 20 0.88 15.04 -1.58
C GLU A 20 1.55 14.38 -0.37
N GLU A 21 1.53 15.04 0.78
CA GLU A 21 2.11 14.51 2.02
C GLU A 21 1.26 13.38 2.58
N VAL A 22 -0.07 13.51 2.52
CA VAL A 22 -1.00 12.42 2.87
C VAL A 22 -0.72 11.19 2.03
N HIS A 23 -0.48 11.42 0.74
CA HIS A 23 -0.19 10.41 -0.26
C HIS A 23 1.13 9.67 -0.01
N LYS A 24 2.22 10.37 0.33
CA LYS A 24 3.50 9.74 0.72
C LYS A 24 3.32 8.81 1.92
N ILE A 25 2.57 9.27 2.93
CA ILE A 25 2.29 8.47 4.12
C ILE A 25 1.40 7.28 3.74
N SER A 26 0.35 7.48 2.94
CA SER A 26 -0.50 6.40 2.44
C SER A 26 0.27 5.34 1.65
N VAL A 27 1.21 5.74 0.78
CA VAL A 27 2.08 4.81 0.07
C VAL A 27 2.86 3.96 1.06
N LEU A 28 3.46 4.58 2.08
CA LEU A 28 4.20 3.85 3.10
C LEU A 28 3.30 2.88 3.89
N ASP A 29 2.12 3.32 4.31
CA ASP A 29 1.19 2.48 5.09
C ASP A 29 0.64 1.31 4.29
N ILE A 30 0.29 1.55 3.03
CA ILE A 30 -0.17 0.52 2.10
C ILE A 30 0.93 -0.54 1.98
N ARG A 31 2.17 -0.13 1.68
CA ARG A 31 3.28 -1.05 1.51
C ARG A 31 3.58 -1.85 2.78
N MET A 32 3.57 -1.19 3.93
CA MET A 32 3.85 -1.81 5.22
C MET A 32 2.66 -2.59 5.82
N ALA A 33 1.46 -2.48 5.22
CA ALA A 33 0.20 -2.91 5.83
C ALA A 33 0.06 -2.38 7.28
N ASN A 34 0.41 -1.11 7.48
CA ASN A 34 0.43 -0.49 8.80
C ASN A 34 -1.00 -0.37 9.37
N ALA A 35 -1.34 -1.22 10.33
CA ALA A 35 -2.68 -1.30 10.92
C ALA A 35 -2.91 -0.33 12.11
N ASP A 36 -1.86 0.35 12.59
CA ASP A 36 -1.91 1.24 13.75
C ASP A 36 -1.67 2.72 13.36
N LYS A 37 -2.27 3.12 12.23
CA LYS A 37 -2.29 4.51 11.83
C LYS A 37 -3.51 5.21 12.40
N HIS A 38 -3.28 6.06 13.41
CA HIS A 38 -4.25 7.05 13.89
C HIS A 38 -3.67 8.47 13.77
N ALA A 39 -4.54 9.50 13.81
CA ALA A 39 -4.13 10.90 13.67
C ALA A 39 -3.07 11.33 14.70
N GLY A 40 -3.06 10.68 15.86
CA GLY A 40 -2.04 10.83 16.91
C GLY A 40 -0.60 10.42 16.53
N ASN A 41 -0.42 9.55 15.53
CA ASN A 41 0.90 9.04 15.11
C ASN A 41 1.50 9.79 13.92
N ILE A 42 0.83 10.82 13.42
CA ILE A 42 1.28 11.60 12.27
C ILE A 42 1.60 13.01 12.76
N LEU A 43 2.86 13.41 12.61
CA LEU A 43 3.34 14.74 12.94
C LEU A 43 3.34 15.63 11.70
N VAL A 44 2.94 16.89 11.85
CA VAL A 44 2.71 17.81 10.71
C VAL A 44 3.79 18.89 10.64
N ASN A 45 4.23 19.17 9.41
CA ASN A 45 5.06 20.32 9.05
C ASN A 45 4.44 20.98 7.80
N LYS A 46 4.44 22.32 7.70
CA LYS A 46 3.65 23.07 6.69
C LYS A 46 4.40 23.20 5.35
N GLY A 47 3.85 22.60 4.30
CA GLY A 47 4.14 22.83 2.87
C GLY A 47 2.82 22.93 2.07
N GLN A 48 2.82 23.32 0.79
CA GLN A 48 1.60 23.52 -0.03
C GLN A 48 1.28 22.33 -0.97
N ASP A 49 -0.01 22.25 -1.35
CA ASP A 49 -0.70 21.51 -2.44
C ASP A 49 -0.68 19.95 -2.59
N GLY A 50 -1.66 19.31 -1.95
CA GLY A 50 -2.91 19.00 -2.66
C GLY A 50 -3.02 17.93 -3.77
N ARG A 51 -1.95 17.45 -4.43
CA ARG A 51 -2.08 16.37 -5.45
C ARG A 51 -0.90 15.40 -5.43
N PHE A 52 -1.05 14.20 -6.00
CA PHE A 52 0.12 13.45 -6.45
C PHE A 52 0.77 14.25 -7.57
N VAL A 53 1.85 14.93 -7.24
CA VAL A 53 2.69 15.57 -8.25
C VAL A 53 3.30 14.49 -9.15
N PRO A 54 3.61 14.79 -10.43
CA PRO A 54 4.17 13.81 -11.37
C PRO A 54 5.36 13.03 -10.82
N GLU A 55 6.17 13.67 -9.97
CA GLU A 55 7.31 13.09 -9.27
C GLU A 55 6.89 11.94 -8.36
N THR A 56 5.78 12.07 -7.62
CA THR A 56 5.29 10.99 -6.76
C THR A 56 4.73 9.82 -7.57
N VAL A 57 4.06 10.10 -8.70
CA VAL A 57 3.60 9.03 -9.61
C VAL A 57 4.79 8.27 -10.19
N ASN A 58 5.84 8.99 -10.59
CA ASN A 58 7.07 8.39 -11.10
C ASN A 58 7.78 7.56 -10.03
N TYR A 59 7.84 8.06 -8.79
CA TYR A 59 8.37 7.32 -7.65
C TYR A 59 7.59 6.02 -7.41
N ILE A 60 6.25 6.07 -7.38
CA ILE A 60 5.42 4.87 -7.19
C ILE A 60 5.66 3.85 -8.31
N LYS A 61 5.79 4.31 -9.56
CA LYS A 61 6.10 3.44 -10.69
C LYS A 61 7.46 2.77 -10.57
N SER A 62 8.47 3.47 -10.04
CA SER A 62 9.82 2.93 -9.84
C SER A 62 9.96 2.00 -8.65
N LEU A 63 8.95 1.89 -7.76
CA LEU A 63 9.02 0.96 -6.63
C LEU A 63 9.15 -0.50 -7.10
N ASP A 64 10.11 -1.21 -6.53
CA ASP A 64 10.33 -2.64 -6.75
C ASP A 64 10.31 -3.37 -5.40
N ALA A 65 9.39 -4.33 -5.26
CA ALA A 65 9.23 -5.05 -4.01
C ALA A 65 10.39 -6.02 -3.73
N GLU A 66 10.99 -6.62 -4.76
CA GLU A 66 12.10 -7.56 -4.58
C GLU A 66 13.40 -6.83 -4.25
N GLU A 67 13.67 -5.69 -4.89
CA GLU A 67 14.82 -4.86 -4.54
C GLU A 67 14.75 -4.38 -3.09
N ASP A 68 13.56 -3.95 -2.63
CA ASP A 68 13.35 -3.49 -1.26
C ASP A 68 13.47 -4.63 -0.22
N ILE A 69 12.98 -5.83 -0.54
CA ILE A 69 13.15 -7.03 0.32
C ILE A 69 14.63 -7.43 0.37
N ALA A 70 15.32 -7.43 -0.78
CA ALA A 70 16.74 -7.76 -0.86
C ALA A 70 17.59 -6.77 -0.05
N LEU A 71 17.29 -5.47 -0.14
CA LEU A 71 17.96 -4.43 0.62
C LEU A 71 17.75 -4.62 2.13
N ARG A 72 16.53 -4.93 2.57
CA ARG A 72 16.25 -5.22 3.99
C ARG A 72 17.04 -6.42 4.50
N ASN A 73 17.05 -7.51 3.73
CA ASN A 73 17.81 -8.71 4.08
C ASN A 73 19.32 -8.42 4.15
N PHE A 74 19.84 -7.61 3.23
CA PHE A 74 21.24 -7.18 3.23
C PHE A 74 21.62 -6.45 4.52
N TYR A 75 20.75 -5.59 5.04
CA TYR A 75 20.94 -4.91 6.33
C TYR A 75 20.56 -5.75 7.56
N GLY A 76 20.29 -7.04 7.40
CA GLY A 76 20.00 -7.98 8.49
C GLY A 76 18.55 -7.95 8.99
N TRP A 77 17.66 -7.22 8.32
CA TRP A 77 16.23 -7.23 8.62
C TRP A 77 15.50 -8.27 7.77
N ASN A 78 15.65 -9.55 8.15
CA ASN A 78 15.01 -10.65 7.44
C ASN A 78 13.49 -10.58 7.58
N LEU A 79 12.80 -10.45 6.45
CA LEU A 79 11.35 -10.38 6.42
C LEU A 79 10.75 -11.79 6.36
N PRO A 80 9.87 -12.20 7.31
CA PRO A 80 9.18 -13.49 7.22
C PRO A 80 8.41 -13.63 5.90
N SER A 81 8.31 -14.85 5.38
CA SER A 81 7.70 -15.11 4.06
C SER A 81 6.29 -14.54 3.92
N GLY A 82 5.46 -14.69 4.94
CA GLY A 82 4.11 -14.10 4.96
C GLY A 82 4.12 -12.56 4.89
N CYS A 83 5.04 -11.90 5.62
CA CYS A 83 5.17 -10.45 5.57
C CYS A 83 5.70 -9.97 4.21
N ALA A 84 6.64 -10.72 3.62
CA ALA A 84 7.16 -10.44 2.29
C ALA A 84 6.07 -10.58 1.21
N ARG A 85 5.20 -11.60 1.33
CA ARG A 85 4.03 -11.76 0.47
C ARG A 85 3.09 -10.57 0.58
N THR A 86 2.71 -10.16 1.80
CA THR A 86 1.86 -8.97 2.01
C THR A 86 2.48 -7.73 1.38
N PHE A 87 3.79 -7.52 1.57
CA PHE A 87 4.52 -6.38 1.02
C PHE A 87 4.52 -6.35 -0.53
N ARG A 88 4.67 -7.52 -1.17
CA ARG A 88 4.57 -7.65 -2.63
C ARG A 88 3.18 -7.32 -3.13
N VAL A 89 2.16 -7.93 -2.51
CA VAL A 89 0.76 -7.77 -2.91
C VAL A 89 0.29 -6.33 -2.72
N SER A 90 0.65 -5.68 -1.61
CA SER A 90 0.29 -4.28 -1.35
C SER A 90 1.03 -3.31 -2.28
N THR A 91 2.31 -3.55 -2.57
CA THR A 91 3.07 -2.78 -3.56
C THR A 91 2.46 -2.92 -4.95
N MET A 92 2.04 -4.13 -5.34
CA MET A 92 1.38 -4.39 -6.61
C MET A 92 0.04 -3.65 -6.72
N LEU A 93 -0.80 -3.73 -5.68
CA LEU A 93 -2.08 -3.02 -5.61
C LEU A 93 -1.89 -1.50 -5.78
N LEU A 94 -0.89 -0.94 -5.08
CA LEU A 94 -0.57 0.48 -5.19
C LEU A 94 -0.20 0.87 -6.63
N LYS A 95 0.70 0.11 -7.26
CA LYS A 95 1.16 0.40 -8.64
C LYS A 95 0.00 0.31 -9.64
N LYS A 96 -0.76 -0.78 -9.62
CA LYS A 96 -1.90 -1.00 -10.54
C LYS A 96 -3.04 -0.01 -10.29
N GLY A 97 -3.32 0.32 -9.02
CA GLY A 97 -4.32 1.32 -8.66
C GLY A 97 -3.97 2.71 -9.19
N VAL A 98 -2.73 3.16 -8.99
CA VAL A 98 -2.27 4.46 -9.50
C VAL A 98 -2.26 4.51 -11.03
N GLU A 99 -1.87 3.42 -11.69
CA GLU A 99 -1.93 3.32 -13.16
C GLU A 99 -3.35 3.47 -13.70
N LYS A 100 -4.35 2.95 -12.98
CA LYS A 100 -5.78 3.10 -13.29
C LYS A 100 -6.38 4.43 -12.82
N GLY A 101 -5.59 5.33 -12.25
CA GLY A 101 -6.04 6.64 -11.79
C GLY A 101 -6.77 6.62 -10.44
N PHE A 102 -6.66 5.55 -9.66
CA PHE A 102 -7.30 5.46 -8.35
C PHE A 102 -6.67 6.41 -7.33
N THR A 103 -7.53 6.99 -6.50
CA THR A 103 -7.10 7.78 -5.34
C THR A 103 -6.59 6.86 -4.23
N PRO A 104 -5.75 7.34 -3.29
CA PRO A 104 -5.36 6.53 -2.15
C PRO A 104 -6.52 6.13 -1.26
N PHE A 105 -7.59 6.92 -1.22
CA PHE A 105 -8.84 6.52 -0.59
C PHE A 105 -9.43 5.27 -1.26
N SER A 106 -9.49 5.24 -2.58
CA SER A 106 -10.01 4.08 -3.34
C SER A 106 -9.14 2.84 -3.10
N ILE A 107 -7.82 3.00 -3.13
CA ILE A 107 -6.87 1.90 -2.85
C ILE A 107 -7.00 1.42 -1.39
N GLY A 108 -7.08 2.34 -0.43
CA GLY A 108 -7.29 2.00 0.98
C GLY A 108 -8.60 1.25 1.21
N ASN A 109 -9.68 1.65 0.53
CA ASN A 109 -10.98 0.98 0.63
C ASN A 109 -10.94 -0.46 0.06
N ILE A 110 -10.08 -0.74 -0.93
CA ILE A 110 -9.84 -2.11 -1.43
C ILE A 110 -9.13 -2.97 -0.37
N MET A 111 -8.26 -2.37 0.44
CA MET A 111 -7.53 -3.08 1.50
C MET A 111 -8.36 -3.31 2.76
N CYS A 112 -9.29 -2.41 3.07
CA CYS A 112 -10.07 -2.44 4.30
C CYS A 112 -11.28 -3.36 4.22
N ARG A 113 -11.55 -4.08 5.32
CA ARG A 113 -12.79 -4.82 5.50
C ARG A 113 -13.92 -3.85 5.82
N GLU A 114 -15.12 -4.12 5.31
CA GLU A 114 -16.33 -3.37 5.70
C GLU A 114 -16.71 -3.62 7.16
N ASN A 115 -16.49 -4.83 7.64
CA ASN A 115 -16.67 -5.24 9.04
C ASN A 115 -15.84 -6.49 9.33
N LEU A 116 -15.75 -6.90 10.60
CA LEU A 116 -14.92 -8.04 11.03
C LEU A 116 -15.27 -9.37 10.34
N ASN A 117 -16.49 -9.51 9.82
CA ASN A 117 -17.02 -10.75 9.27
C ASN A 117 -16.96 -10.81 7.73
N LYS A 118 -16.58 -9.71 7.06
CA LYS A 118 -16.50 -9.64 5.60
C LYS A 118 -15.06 -9.40 5.17
N GLN A 119 -14.54 -10.26 4.30
CA GLN A 119 -13.21 -10.08 3.72
C GLN A 119 -13.15 -8.77 2.92
N SER A 120 -11.97 -8.15 2.90
CA SER A 120 -11.69 -7.04 1.99
C SER A 120 -11.42 -7.57 0.58
N VAL A 121 -11.48 -6.68 -0.41
CA VAL A 121 -11.24 -7.05 -1.80
C VAL A 121 -9.83 -7.63 -1.98
N ILE A 122 -8.82 -7.10 -1.28
CA ILE A 122 -7.47 -7.65 -1.35
C ILE A 122 -7.35 -9.03 -0.71
N GLU A 123 -8.10 -9.31 0.35
CA GLU A 123 -8.16 -10.63 0.98
C GLU A 123 -8.83 -11.65 0.08
N GLU A 124 -9.93 -11.27 -0.58
CA GLU A 124 -10.57 -12.11 -1.60
C GLU A 124 -9.62 -12.43 -2.76
N VAL A 125 -8.84 -11.44 -3.22
CA VAL A 125 -7.83 -11.63 -4.29
C VAL A 125 -6.75 -12.63 -3.86
N VAL A 126 -6.24 -12.49 -2.64
CA VAL A 126 -5.21 -13.39 -2.08
C VAL A 126 -5.76 -14.80 -1.90
N GLN A 127 -6.97 -14.95 -1.34
CA GLN A 127 -7.60 -16.24 -1.15
C GLN A 127 -7.88 -16.94 -2.49
N GLU A 128 -8.42 -16.20 -3.47
CA GLU A 128 -8.68 -16.72 -4.80
C GLU A 128 -7.38 -17.18 -5.48
N ALA A 129 -6.26 -16.48 -5.28
CA ALA A 129 -4.97 -16.94 -5.76
C ALA A 129 -4.56 -18.25 -5.07
N ASP A 130 -4.60 -18.32 -3.73
CA ASP A 130 -4.25 -19.53 -2.98
C ASP A 130 -5.09 -20.75 -3.39
N ASP A 131 -6.37 -20.57 -3.69
CA ASP A 131 -7.26 -21.64 -4.15
C ASP A 131 -6.92 -22.15 -5.57
N LEU A 132 -6.31 -21.31 -6.40
CA LEU A 132 -5.95 -21.64 -7.78
C LEU A 132 -4.54 -22.24 -7.91
N VAL A 133 -3.60 -21.89 -7.03
CA VAL A 133 -2.24 -22.43 -7.10
C VAL A 133 -2.16 -23.81 -6.47
N LEU A 134 -1.41 -24.72 -7.10
CA LEU A 134 -1.21 -26.07 -6.58
C LEU A 134 -0.34 -26.05 -5.30
N PRO A 135 -0.54 -26.99 -4.35
CA PRO A 135 0.33 -27.14 -3.20
C PRO A 135 1.80 -27.32 -3.63
N GLY A 136 2.70 -26.55 -3.02
CA GLY A 136 4.14 -26.58 -3.34
C GLY A 136 4.54 -25.72 -4.55
N SER A 137 3.62 -24.94 -5.12
CA SER A 137 3.94 -23.94 -6.14
C SER A 137 4.90 -22.87 -5.61
N SER A 138 5.67 -22.27 -6.52
CA SER A 138 6.61 -21.21 -6.16
C SER A 138 5.90 -19.91 -5.77
N GLU A 139 6.54 -19.09 -4.95
CA GLU A 139 6.03 -17.76 -4.60
C GLU A 139 5.81 -16.89 -5.85
N ALA A 140 6.68 -17.01 -6.85
CA ALA A 140 6.54 -16.29 -8.11
C ALA A 140 5.25 -16.68 -8.86
N ALA A 141 4.89 -17.97 -8.89
CA ALA A 141 3.66 -18.43 -9.52
C ALA A 141 2.42 -17.89 -8.77
N PHE A 142 2.47 -17.87 -7.43
CA PHE A 142 1.43 -17.26 -6.62
C PHE A 142 1.27 -15.76 -6.92
N ILE A 143 2.37 -15.00 -6.93
CA ILE A 143 2.34 -13.55 -7.19
C ILE A 143 1.84 -13.24 -8.61
N GLU A 144 2.21 -14.05 -9.61
CA GLU A 144 1.69 -13.92 -10.97
C GLU A 144 0.17 -14.14 -11.03
N THR A 145 -0.32 -15.15 -10.28
CA THR A 145 -1.75 -15.43 -10.18
C THR A 145 -2.50 -14.27 -9.52
N VAL A 146 -1.96 -13.70 -8.44
CA VAL A 146 -2.49 -12.49 -7.79
C VAL A 146 -2.57 -11.32 -8.79
N SER A 147 -1.52 -11.11 -9.59
CA SER A 147 -1.49 -10.03 -10.60
C SER A 147 -2.66 -10.12 -11.58
N GLN A 148 -2.92 -11.32 -12.11
CA GLN A 148 -3.98 -11.56 -13.08
C GLN A 148 -5.38 -11.38 -12.46
N ILE A 149 -5.60 -11.90 -11.25
CA ILE A 149 -6.87 -11.73 -10.53
C ILE A 149 -7.09 -10.24 -10.21
N MET A 150 -6.03 -9.55 -9.78
CA MET A 150 -6.09 -8.13 -9.44
C MET A 150 -6.43 -7.29 -10.67
N ASP A 151 -5.84 -7.55 -11.84
CA ASP A 151 -6.19 -6.83 -13.08
C ASP A 151 -7.67 -6.98 -13.43
N ARG A 152 -8.21 -8.19 -13.29
CA ARG A 152 -9.63 -8.48 -13.53
C ARG A 152 -10.53 -7.75 -12.52
N ARG A 153 -10.20 -7.79 -11.23
CA ARG A 153 -10.99 -7.17 -10.15
C ARG A 153 -10.94 -5.65 -10.21
N LEU A 154 -9.75 -5.06 -10.38
CA LEU A 154 -9.58 -3.62 -10.48
C LEU A 154 -10.25 -3.04 -11.75
N GLY A 155 -10.42 -3.84 -12.81
CA GLY A 155 -11.20 -3.47 -13.98
C GLY A 155 -12.69 -3.23 -13.71
N LEU A 156 -13.23 -3.73 -12.59
CA LEU A 156 -14.63 -3.52 -12.21
C LEU A 156 -14.87 -2.20 -11.47
N PHE A 157 -13.81 -1.53 -11.02
CA PHE A 157 -13.85 -0.27 -10.27
C PHE A 157 -13.46 0.95 -11.12
N ALA A 158 -13.16 0.74 -12.40
CA ALA A 158 -12.73 1.77 -13.36
C ALA A 158 -13.92 2.34 -14.16
#